data_AF-A0A924GBD9-F1
#
_entry.id   AF-A0A924GBD9-F1
#
_cell.length_a   1.000
_cell.length_b   1.000
_cell.length_c   1.000
_cell.angle_alpha   90.00
_cell.angle_beta   90.00
_cell.angle_gamma   90.00
#
_symmetry.space_group_name_H-M   'P 1'
#
loop_
_entity.id
_entity.type
_entity.pdbx_description
1 polymer ?
#
loop_
_entity_poly.entity_id
_entity_poly.type
_entity_poly.pdbx_seq_one_letter_code
_entity_poly.pdbx_strand_id
1 'polypeptide(L)'
;MTLRAWNLTAGILHLVQAVAVAIIVASSVRLLLPVTVEFAVGPPGTAVAPERIPVTSVDIGIGAVVVLLLPAAMHLLVASPVLAARYRSAIESRRNPIRWIELGLSSAIMLYLIAQLNGVSSLVTLVLIYTAQSALVLLLWMQERLGTPARTLQPFVIASAVGIVPWGVIALQVLAPGATIGYDQPGWIRILTVILLLLFFAFGINQWLGFRATPTVTAYVNEERAYIALSLATKAVFAWQVVAGILITHGATS
;
A
#
# COMPACT_ATOMS: atom_id res chain seq x y z
N MET A 1 11.32 15.61 19.52
CA MET A 1 12.09 15.42 18.26
C MET A 1 11.52 16.28 17.14
N THR A 2 12.37 16.88 16.31
CA THR A 2 11.96 17.67 15.13
C THR A 2 11.45 16.76 14.00
N LEU A 3 10.64 17.28 13.06
CA LEU A 3 10.19 16.48 11.91
C LEU A 3 11.34 15.99 11.03
N ARG A 4 12.45 16.74 10.97
CA ARG A 4 13.66 16.29 10.28
C ARG A 4 14.22 15.02 10.93
N ALA A 5 14.28 14.97 12.26
CA ALA A 5 14.74 13.78 12.97
C ALA A 5 13.78 12.59 12.74
N TRP A 6 12.46 12.82 12.75
CA TRP A 6 11.47 11.78 12.42
C TRP A 6 11.65 11.21 11.01
N ASN A 7 11.79 12.07 9.99
CA ASN A 7 12.03 11.63 8.62
C ASN A 7 13.36 10.89 8.50
N LEU A 8 14.44 11.39 9.10
CA LEU A 8 15.74 10.72 9.06
C LEU A 8 15.66 9.32 9.69
N THR A 9 15.09 9.21 10.88
CA THR A 9 14.92 7.92 11.57
C THR A 9 14.05 6.97 10.75
N ALA A 10 12.90 7.41 10.26
CA ALA A 10 12.02 6.56 9.45
C ALA A 10 12.71 6.12 8.14
N GLY A 11 13.42 7.02 7.47
CA GLY A 11 14.17 6.72 6.25
C GLY A 11 15.26 5.68 6.46
N ILE A 12 16.04 5.81 7.54
CA ILE A 12 17.06 4.83 7.92
C ILE A 12 16.40 3.48 8.26
N LEU A 13 15.33 3.47 9.06
CA LEU A 13 14.64 2.23 9.43
C LEU A 13 14.03 1.51 8.23
N HIS A 14 13.45 2.25 7.28
CA HIS A 14 12.99 1.66 6.02
C HIS A 14 14.15 1.09 5.20
N LEU A 15 15.27 1.81 5.09
CA LEU A 15 16.43 1.35 4.32
C LEU A 15 17.06 0.09 4.93
N VAL A 16 17.26 0.06 6.26
CA VAL A 16 17.81 -1.11 6.96
C VAL A 16 16.92 -2.32 6.76
N GLN A 17 15.59 -2.15 6.89
CA GLN A 17 14.65 -3.23 6.62
C GLN A 17 14.68 -3.66 5.15
N ALA A 18 14.74 -2.73 4.21
CA ALA A 18 14.81 -3.05 2.78
C ALA A 18 16.05 -3.88 2.45
N VAL A 19 17.21 -3.53 3.01
CA VAL A 19 18.47 -4.29 2.83
C VAL A 19 18.34 -5.67 3.47
N ALA A 20 17.85 -5.77 4.70
CA ALA A 20 17.68 -7.06 5.38
C ALA A 20 16.71 -7.98 4.62
N VAL A 21 15.54 -7.47 4.22
CA VAL A 21 14.56 -8.19 3.42
C VAL A 21 15.15 -8.60 2.07
N ALA A 22 15.90 -7.71 1.40
CA ALA A 22 16.53 -8.03 0.12
C ALA A 22 17.55 -9.17 0.22
N ILE A 23 18.37 -9.17 1.28
CA ILE A 23 19.33 -10.25 1.55
C ILE A 23 18.59 -11.58 1.74
N ILE A 24 17.56 -11.60 2.59
CA ILE A 24 16.79 -12.83 2.88
C ILE A 24 16.08 -13.33 1.62
N VAL A 25 15.42 -12.43 0.88
CA VAL A 25 14.71 -12.77 -0.36
C VAL A 25 15.67 -13.30 -1.42
N ALA A 26 16.86 -12.71 -1.56
CA ALA A 26 17.88 -13.17 -2.50
C ALA A 26 18.42 -14.57 -2.17
N SER A 27 18.38 -14.99 -0.90
CA SER A 27 18.77 -16.33 -0.46
C SER A 27 17.59 -17.30 -0.29
N SER A 28 16.36 -16.91 -0.67
CA SER A 28 15.15 -17.72 -0.50
C SER A 28 14.58 -18.17 -1.84
N VAL A 29 13.66 -19.14 -1.80
CA VAL A 29 12.87 -19.50 -2.98
C VAL A 29 11.95 -18.34 -3.37
N ARG A 30 11.88 -18.06 -4.66
CA ARG A 30 11.11 -16.93 -5.20
C ARG A 30 9.61 -17.24 -5.20
N LEU A 31 8.83 -16.42 -4.51
CA LEU A 31 7.38 -16.44 -4.60
C LEU A 31 6.92 -15.62 -5.81
N LEU A 32 6.78 -16.31 -6.95
CA LEU A 32 6.31 -15.72 -8.22
C LEU A 32 4.80 -15.94 -8.38
N LEU A 33 4.04 -14.84 -8.44
CA LEU A 33 2.60 -14.90 -8.69
C LEU A 33 2.27 -14.49 -10.13
N PRO A 34 1.48 -15.28 -10.87
CA PRO A 34 1.21 -15.02 -12.27
C PRO A 34 0.32 -13.80 -12.46
N VAL A 35 0.57 -13.09 -13.55
CA VAL A 35 -0.28 -12.03 -14.08
C VAL A 35 -0.84 -12.53 -15.41
N THR A 36 -2.15 -12.56 -15.52
CA THR A 36 -2.86 -13.14 -16.67
C THR A 36 -3.80 -12.13 -17.31
N VAL A 37 -4.09 -12.32 -18.60
CA VAL A 37 -5.18 -11.63 -19.30
C VAL A 37 -6.16 -12.70 -19.80
N GLU A 38 -7.46 -12.37 -19.77
CA GLU A 38 -8.51 -13.25 -20.24
C GLU A 38 -9.18 -12.67 -21.48
N PHE A 39 -9.37 -13.50 -22.51
CA PHE A 39 -10.04 -13.13 -23.75
C PHE A 39 -11.29 -13.98 -23.94
N ALA A 40 -12.38 -13.34 -24.35
CA ALA A 40 -13.61 -14.03 -24.71
C ALA A 40 -13.37 -14.88 -25.96
N VAL A 41 -13.82 -16.13 -25.92
CA VAL A 41 -13.76 -17.06 -27.05
C VAL A 41 -15.18 -17.31 -27.55
N GLY A 42 -15.40 -17.05 -28.83
CA GLY A 42 -16.74 -17.18 -29.45
C GLY A 42 -17.68 -15.99 -29.17
N PRO A 43 -18.94 -16.06 -29.65
CA PRO A 43 -19.94 -15.01 -29.45
C PRO A 43 -20.30 -14.80 -27.95
N PRO A 44 -20.68 -13.56 -27.54
CA PRO A 44 -21.14 -13.29 -26.18
C PRO A 44 -22.30 -14.20 -25.76
N GLY A 45 -22.23 -14.75 -24.53
CA GLY A 45 -23.26 -15.64 -23.98
C GLY A 45 -23.09 -17.12 -24.33
N THR A 46 -22.07 -17.49 -25.11
CA THR A 46 -21.72 -18.90 -25.32
C THR A 46 -20.98 -19.48 -24.11
N ALA A 47 -21.15 -20.78 -23.86
CA ALA A 47 -20.55 -21.47 -22.71
C ALA A 47 -19.06 -21.83 -22.92
N VAL A 48 -18.37 -21.15 -23.83
CA VAL A 48 -16.95 -21.37 -24.06
C VAL A 48 -16.17 -20.62 -22.98
N ALA A 49 -15.30 -21.34 -22.26
CA ALA A 49 -14.46 -20.72 -21.26
C ALA A 49 -13.54 -19.67 -21.91
N PRO A 50 -13.36 -18.50 -21.28
CA PRO A 50 -12.37 -17.53 -21.72
C PRO A 50 -10.98 -18.14 -21.78
N GLU A 51 -10.20 -17.75 -22.78
CA GLU A 51 -8.79 -18.13 -22.86
C GLU A 51 -7.99 -17.29 -21.87
N ARG A 52 -7.26 -17.95 -20.96
CA ARG A 52 -6.44 -17.29 -19.95
C ARG A 52 -4.97 -17.39 -20.32
N ILE A 53 -4.36 -16.25 -20.64
CA ILE A 53 -2.99 -16.14 -21.12
C ILE A 53 -2.10 -15.56 -20.01
N PRO A 54 -1.02 -16.26 -19.57
CA PRO A 54 -0.03 -15.69 -18.69
C PRO A 54 0.82 -14.66 -19.44
N VAL A 55 0.91 -13.45 -18.89
CA VAL A 55 1.67 -12.33 -19.49
C VAL A 55 3.03 -12.18 -18.82
N THR A 56 3.06 -12.28 -17.50
CA THR A 56 4.29 -12.18 -16.69
C THR A 56 4.06 -12.77 -15.30
N SER A 57 5.07 -12.74 -14.46
CA SER A 57 4.98 -13.07 -13.03
C SER A 57 5.58 -11.96 -12.19
N VAL A 58 4.96 -11.70 -11.04
CA VAL A 58 5.46 -10.74 -10.06
C VAL A 58 6.12 -11.48 -8.92
N ASP A 59 7.34 -11.07 -8.58
CA ASP A 59 8.05 -11.55 -7.41
C ASP A 59 7.61 -10.77 -6.17
N ILE A 60 6.90 -11.44 -5.26
CA ILE A 60 6.35 -10.80 -4.08
C ILE A 60 7.45 -10.42 -3.07
N GLY A 61 8.55 -11.17 -3.02
CA GLY A 61 9.70 -10.82 -2.18
C GLY A 61 10.37 -9.54 -2.66
N ILE A 62 10.57 -9.39 -3.97
CA ILE A 62 11.08 -8.14 -4.55
C ILE A 62 10.06 -7.00 -4.35
N GLY A 63 8.76 -7.28 -4.46
CA GLY A 63 7.70 -6.34 -4.12
C GLY A 63 7.81 -5.79 -2.70
N ALA A 64 8.09 -6.66 -1.71
CA ALA A 64 8.34 -6.28 -0.33
C ALA A 64 9.55 -5.36 -0.15
N VAL A 65 10.63 -5.58 -0.91
CA VAL A 65 11.79 -4.67 -0.92
C VAL A 65 11.42 -3.31 -1.50
N VAL A 66 10.71 -3.28 -2.63
CA VAL A 66 10.33 -2.03 -3.33
C VAL A 66 9.47 -1.14 -2.44
N VAL A 67 8.48 -1.70 -1.73
CA VAL A 67 7.61 -0.91 -0.85
C VAL A 67 8.34 -0.32 0.35
N LEU A 68 9.50 -0.87 0.74
CA LEU A 68 10.37 -0.31 1.78
C LEU A 68 11.38 0.70 1.22
N LEU A 69 11.94 0.46 0.02
CA LEU A 69 12.92 1.37 -0.59
C LEU A 69 12.32 2.71 -0.99
N LEU A 70 11.09 2.71 -1.51
CA LEU A 70 10.43 3.93 -1.98
C LEU A 70 10.27 5.00 -0.87
N PRO A 71 9.69 4.71 0.31
CA PRO A 71 9.66 5.66 1.41
C PRO A 71 11.04 5.93 2.01
N ALA A 72 11.97 4.96 2.00
CA ALA A 72 13.35 5.20 2.47
C ALA A 72 13.98 6.36 1.69
N ALA A 73 13.92 6.28 0.35
CA ALA A 73 14.44 7.32 -0.53
C ALA A 73 13.77 8.67 -0.28
N MET A 74 12.43 8.70 -0.19
CA MET A 74 11.69 9.95 0.00
C MET A 74 11.96 10.59 1.37
N HIS A 75 11.99 9.81 2.45
CA HIS A 75 12.28 10.30 3.79
C HIS A 75 13.72 10.83 3.92
N LEU A 76 14.70 10.11 3.37
CA LEU A 76 16.10 10.54 3.37
C LEU A 76 16.28 11.80 2.53
N LEU A 77 15.63 11.89 1.36
CA LEU A 77 15.68 13.06 0.51
C LEU A 77 15.07 14.29 1.19
N VAL A 78 13.93 14.14 1.88
CA VAL A 78 13.30 15.22 2.66
C VAL A 78 14.15 15.65 3.86
N ALA A 79 14.86 14.72 4.50
CA ALA A 79 15.78 15.03 5.60
C ALA A 79 17.11 15.66 5.14
N SER A 80 17.43 15.51 3.86
CA SER A 80 18.66 16.03 3.24
C SER A 80 18.60 17.55 2.99
N PRO A 81 19.76 18.23 2.85
CA PRO A 81 19.80 19.66 2.51
C PRO A 81 19.08 20.02 1.20
N VAL A 82 18.94 19.06 0.28
CA VAL A 82 18.36 19.27 -1.06
C VAL A 82 16.88 19.66 -0.96
N LEU A 83 16.08 18.98 -0.13
CA LEU A 83 14.65 19.24 0.01
C LEU A 83 14.24 19.80 1.38
N ALA A 84 15.11 19.84 2.38
CA ALA A 84 14.74 20.23 3.74
C ALA A 84 14.09 21.62 3.83
N ALA A 85 14.56 22.60 3.04
CA ALA A 85 13.98 23.95 3.03
C ALA A 85 12.56 23.96 2.42
N ARG A 86 12.39 23.31 1.27
CA ARG A 86 11.10 23.18 0.58
C ARG A 86 10.09 22.40 1.43
N TYR A 87 10.52 21.32 2.06
CA TYR A 87 9.69 20.54 2.96
C TYR A 87 9.23 21.38 4.15
N ARG A 88 10.15 22.09 4.82
CA ARG A 88 9.81 22.94 5.97
C ARG A 88 8.78 24.01 5.63
N SER A 89 8.98 24.72 4.52
CA SER A 89 8.03 25.74 4.05
C SER A 89 6.65 25.15 3.73
N ALA A 90 6.59 23.93 3.18
CA ALA A 90 5.32 23.24 2.96
C ALA A 90 4.62 22.89 4.30
N ILE A 91 5.37 22.38 5.28
CA ILE A 91 4.84 22.05 6.62
C ILE A 91 4.32 23.31 7.34
N GLU A 92 5.05 24.44 7.24
CA GLU A 92 4.60 25.73 7.80
C GLU A 92 3.28 26.19 7.16
N SER A 93 3.08 25.84 5.89
CA SER A 93 1.83 26.07 5.14
C SER A 93 0.78 24.97 5.38
N ARG A 94 1.01 24.04 6.31
CA ARG A 94 0.17 22.87 6.63
C ARG A 94 -0.12 21.98 5.41
N ARG A 95 0.93 21.69 4.63
CA ARG A 95 0.87 20.84 3.43
C ARG A 95 2.07 19.90 3.35
N ASN A 96 1.86 18.73 2.76
CA ASN A 96 2.94 17.79 2.52
C ASN A 96 2.71 17.04 1.19
N PRO A 97 3.00 17.68 0.05
CA PRO A 97 2.84 17.05 -1.26
C PRO A 97 3.73 15.82 -1.44
N ILE A 98 4.89 15.77 -0.76
CA ILE A 98 5.84 14.66 -0.89
C ILE A 98 5.24 13.39 -0.28
N ARG A 99 4.55 13.48 0.87
CA ARG A 99 3.82 12.35 1.46
C ARG A 99 2.80 11.78 0.47
N TRP A 100 2.02 12.63 -0.18
CA TRP A 100 0.97 12.15 -1.09
C TRP A 100 1.54 11.48 -2.34
N ILE A 101 2.66 11.97 -2.87
CA ILE A 101 3.37 11.32 -3.98
C ILE A 101 3.91 9.95 -3.55
N GLU A 102 4.58 9.87 -2.40
CA GLU A 102 5.11 8.62 -1.84
C GLU A 102 4.00 7.60 -1.60
N LEU A 103 2.97 7.98 -0.84
CA LEU A 103 1.85 7.10 -0.52
C LEU A 103 1.09 6.68 -1.77
N GLY A 104 0.88 7.58 -2.74
CA GLY A 104 0.16 7.28 -3.97
C GLY A 104 0.83 6.16 -4.77
N LEU A 105 2.17 6.12 -4.76
CA LEU A 105 2.94 5.06 -5.41
C LEU A 105 3.06 3.81 -4.52
N SER A 106 3.58 3.94 -3.30
CA SER A 106 3.92 2.79 -2.47
C SER A 106 2.69 2.03 -1.97
N SER A 107 1.61 2.72 -1.59
CA SER A 107 0.40 2.05 -1.13
C SER A 107 -0.33 1.34 -2.26
N ALA A 108 -0.27 1.88 -3.49
CA ALA A 108 -0.83 1.25 -4.68
C ALA A 108 -0.06 -0.02 -5.08
N ILE A 109 1.27 0.02 -5.05
CA ILE A 109 2.12 -1.18 -5.22
C ILE A 109 1.79 -2.21 -4.14
N MET A 110 1.72 -1.79 -2.87
CA MET A 110 1.45 -2.69 -1.77
C MET A 110 0.06 -3.34 -1.88
N LEU A 111 -0.98 -2.58 -2.22
CA LEU A 111 -2.34 -3.12 -2.40
C LEU A 111 -2.45 -4.06 -3.60
N TYR A 112 -1.73 -3.78 -4.69
CA TYR A 112 -1.57 -4.70 -5.81
C TYR A 112 -0.99 -6.04 -5.34
N LEU A 113 0.08 -6.03 -4.53
CA LEU A 113 0.71 -7.26 -4.03
C LEU A 113 -0.20 -8.02 -3.06
N ILE A 114 -0.92 -7.32 -2.18
CA ILE A 114 -1.93 -7.91 -1.29
C ILE A 114 -3.03 -8.60 -2.13
N ALA A 115 -3.51 -7.96 -3.19
CA ALA A 115 -4.51 -8.55 -4.08
C ALA A 115 -4.00 -9.84 -4.75
N GLN A 116 -2.75 -9.85 -5.23
CA GLN A 116 -2.15 -11.07 -5.78
C GLN A 116 -2.00 -12.18 -4.76
N LEU A 117 -1.55 -11.87 -3.53
CA LEU A 117 -1.47 -12.84 -2.44
C LEU A 117 -2.84 -13.46 -2.13
N ASN A 118 -3.93 -12.72 -2.36
CA ASN A 118 -5.30 -13.20 -2.23
C ASN A 118 -5.86 -13.81 -3.53
N GLY A 119 -5.03 -14.13 -4.53
CA GLY A 119 -5.44 -14.87 -5.73
C GLY A 119 -5.85 -14.02 -6.93
N VAL A 120 -5.86 -12.68 -6.82
CA VAL A 120 -6.13 -11.80 -7.96
C VAL A 120 -4.96 -11.85 -8.93
N SER A 121 -5.19 -12.35 -10.15
CA SER A 121 -4.13 -12.51 -11.17
C SER A 121 -4.44 -11.79 -12.48
N SER A 122 -5.69 -11.39 -12.71
CA SER A 122 -6.06 -10.59 -13.89
C SER A 122 -5.34 -9.24 -13.90
N LEU A 123 -4.54 -8.99 -14.95
CA LEU A 123 -3.83 -7.74 -15.16
C LEU A 123 -4.79 -6.54 -15.16
N VAL A 124 -5.97 -6.70 -15.77
CA VAL A 124 -7.00 -5.65 -15.83
C VAL A 124 -7.45 -5.27 -14.41
N THR A 125 -7.78 -6.27 -13.59
CA THR A 125 -8.20 -6.05 -12.20
C THR A 125 -7.09 -5.44 -11.37
N LEU A 126 -5.85 -5.92 -11.52
CA LEU A 126 -4.70 -5.44 -10.79
C LEU A 126 -4.35 -3.98 -11.12
N VAL A 127 -4.43 -3.58 -12.39
CA VAL A 127 -4.27 -2.18 -12.83
C VAL A 127 -5.36 -1.29 -12.24
N LEU A 128 -6.61 -1.76 -12.19
CA LEU A 128 -7.71 -1.01 -11.58
C LEU A 128 -7.54 -0.87 -10.07
N ILE A 129 -7.05 -1.90 -9.37
CA ILE A 129 -6.73 -1.83 -7.94
C ILE A 129 -5.65 -0.78 -7.67
N TYR A 130 -4.55 -0.82 -8.45
CA TYR A 130 -3.47 0.15 -8.36
C TYR A 130 -3.98 1.59 -8.59
N THR A 131 -4.81 1.75 -9.63
CA THR A 131 -5.36 3.05 -10.02
C THR A 131 -6.33 3.59 -8.97
N ALA A 132 -7.23 2.75 -8.45
CA ALA A 132 -8.16 3.13 -7.39
C ALA A 132 -7.43 3.56 -6.11
N GLN A 133 -6.37 2.83 -5.71
CA GLN A 133 -5.55 3.20 -4.56
C GLN A 133 -4.82 4.53 -4.79
N SER A 134 -4.24 4.73 -5.97
CA SER A 134 -3.60 6.00 -6.33
C SER A 134 -4.60 7.16 -6.33
N ALA A 135 -5.79 6.93 -6.90
CA ALA A 135 -6.87 7.92 -6.96
C ALA A 135 -7.37 8.31 -5.56
N LEU A 136 -7.54 7.36 -4.64
CA LEU A 136 -7.83 7.63 -3.24
C LEU A 136 -6.79 8.61 -2.67
N VAL A 137 -5.50 8.37 -2.89
CA VAL A 137 -4.45 9.21 -2.31
C VAL A 137 -4.46 10.61 -2.93
N LEU A 138 -4.69 10.73 -4.24
CA LEU A 138 -4.81 12.02 -4.92
C LEU A 138 -6.03 12.82 -4.45
N LEU A 139 -7.16 12.15 -4.15
CA LEU A 139 -8.34 12.78 -3.57
C LEU A 139 -8.08 13.28 -2.14
N LEU A 140 -7.31 12.54 -1.34
CA LEU A 140 -6.87 13.01 -0.02
C LEU A 140 -5.88 14.18 -0.12
N TRP A 141 -5.01 14.20 -1.13
CA TRP A 141 -4.19 15.37 -1.42
C TRP A 141 -5.03 16.59 -1.79
N MET A 142 -6.06 16.39 -2.63
CA MET A 142 -7.03 17.44 -2.96
C MET A 142 -7.73 17.94 -1.70
N GLN A 143 -8.14 17.04 -0.80
CA GLN A 143 -8.75 17.39 0.49
C GLN A 143 -7.82 18.26 1.34
N GLU A 144 -6.53 17.93 1.46
CA GLU A 144 -5.56 18.74 2.21
C GLU A 144 -5.43 20.16 1.63
N ARG A 145 -5.52 20.32 0.31
CA ARG A 145 -5.44 21.64 -0.34
C ARG A 145 -6.63 22.55 0.01
N LEU A 146 -7.75 21.99 0.45
CA LEU A 146 -8.90 22.75 0.94
C LEU A 146 -8.67 23.36 2.34
N GLY A 147 -7.60 22.95 3.02
CA GLY A 147 -7.18 23.47 4.31
C GLY A 147 -7.94 22.90 5.51
N THR A 148 -7.43 23.20 6.70
CA THR A 148 -8.00 22.80 7.99
C THR A 148 -8.46 24.05 8.77
N PRO A 149 -9.61 24.01 9.48
CA PRO A 149 -10.60 22.94 9.42
C PRO A 149 -11.25 22.84 8.04
N ALA A 150 -11.56 21.63 7.60
CA ALA A 150 -12.06 21.39 6.25
C ALA A 150 -13.46 22.01 6.08
N ARG A 151 -13.63 22.91 5.10
CA ARG A 151 -14.94 23.49 4.76
C ARG A 151 -15.94 22.45 4.23
N THR A 152 -15.42 21.41 3.60
CA THR A 152 -16.17 20.28 3.04
C THR A 152 -15.32 19.02 3.17
N LEU A 153 -15.95 17.86 3.36
CA LEU A 153 -15.29 16.55 3.36
C LEU A 153 -15.55 15.77 2.06
N GLN A 154 -16.07 16.42 1.02
CA GLN A 154 -16.42 15.77 -0.24
C GLN A 154 -15.26 14.95 -0.84
N PRO A 155 -14.04 15.50 -1.04
CA PRO A 155 -12.92 14.70 -1.52
C PRO A 155 -12.61 13.48 -0.62
N PHE A 156 -12.66 13.62 0.71
CA PHE A 156 -12.46 12.52 1.65
C PHE A 156 -13.53 11.42 1.54
N VAL A 157 -14.80 11.80 1.41
CA VAL A 157 -15.91 10.86 1.23
C VAL A 157 -15.76 10.10 -0.08
N ILE A 158 -15.46 10.80 -1.18
CA ILE A 158 -15.22 10.16 -2.49
C ILE A 158 -13.98 9.26 -2.42
N ALA A 159 -12.90 9.72 -1.79
CA ALA A 159 -11.70 8.90 -1.58
C ALA A 159 -12.03 7.62 -0.83
N SER A 160 -12.85 7.69 0.22
CA SER A 160 -13.26 6.52 1.01
C SER A 160 -14.11 5.55 0.18
N ALA A 161 -15.03 6.06 -0.65
CA ALA A 161 -15.84 5.25 -1.55
C ALA A 161 -14.99 4.55 -2.62
N VAL A 162 -13.97 5.21 -3.16
CA VAL A 162 -13.02 4.59 -4.10
C VAL A 162 -12.11 3.58 -3.37
N GLY A 163 -11.64 3.92 -2.17
CA GLY A 163 -10.70 3.11 -1.39
C GLY A 163 -11.25 1.78 -0.91
N ILE A 164 -12.54 1.69 -0.63
CA ILE A 164 -13.15 0.44 -0.16
C ILE A 164 -13.30 -0.61 -1.28
N VAL A 165 -13.35 -0.18 -2.54
CA VAL A 165 -13.60 -1.07 -3.69
C VAL A 165 -12.53 -2.17 -3.83
N PRO A 166 -11.21 -1.88 -3.84
CA PRO A 166 -10.19 -2.92 -3.87
C PRO A 166 -10.29 -3.94 -2.72
N TRP A 167 -10.66 -3.49 -1.52
CA TRP A 167 -10.84 -4.39 -0.38
C TRP A 167 -12.06 -5.30 -0.55
N GLY A 168 -13.12 -4.82 -1.21
CA GLY A 168 -14.25 -5.66 -1.63
C GLY A 168 -13.82 -6.75 -2.62
N VAL A 169 -12.97 -6.40 -3.61
CA VAL A 169 -12.41 -7.38 -4.56
C VAL A 169 -11.59 -8.44 -3.82
N ILE A 170 -10.74 -8.04 -2.87
CA ILE A 170 -9.95 -8.96 -2.04
C ILE A 170 -10.87 -9.84 -1.17
N ALA A 171 -11.89 -9.26 -0.55
CA ALA A 171 -12.84 -9.99 0.30
C ALA A 171 -13.59 -11.08 -0.48
N LEU A 172 -13.96 -10.83 -1.74
CA LEU A 172 -14.58 -11.85 -2.60
C LEU A 172 -13.67 -13.05 -2.84
N GLN A 173 -12.36 -12.82 -2.97
CA GLN A 173 -11.41 -13.93 -3.11
C GLN A 173 -11.25 -14.72 -1.81
N VAL A 174 -11.22 -14.05 -0.66
CA VAL A 174 -11.10 -14.69 0.66
C VAL A 174 -12.35 -15.48 1.02
N LEU A 175 -13.54 -14.95 0.71
CA LEU A 175 -14.82 -15.60 0.99
C LEU A 175 -15.18 -16.68 -0.04
N ALA A 176 -14.65 -16.59 -1.25
CA ALA A 176 -14.83 -17.53 -2.35
C ALA A 176 -16.28 -18.05 -2.50
N PRO A 177 -17.29 -17.16 -2.61
CA PRO A 177 -18.69 -17.55 -2.59
C PRO A 177 -19.00 -18.50 -3.75
N GLY A 178 -19.56 -19.68 -3.42
CA GLY A 178 -19.92 -20.69 -4.41
C GLY A 178 -18.75 -21.53 -4.95
N ALA A 179 -17.55 -21.39 -4.40
CA ALA A 179 -16.43 -22.25 -4.76
C ALA A 179 -16.67 -23.71 -4.33
N THR A 180 -16.61 -24.62 -5.30
CA THR A 180 -16.82 -26.07 -5.11
C THR A 180 -15.51 -26.85 -4.98
N ILE A 181 -14.40 -26.22 -5.36
CA ILE A 181 -13.03 -26.72 -5.16
C ILE A 181 -12.33 -25.65 -4.32
N GLY A 182 -11.99 -26.00 -3.08
CA GLY A 182 -11.43 -25.04 -2.13
C GLY A 182 -10.02 -24.61 -2.51
N TYR A 183 -9.77 -23.29 -2.52
CA TYR A 183 -8.43 -22.76 -2.34
C TYR A 183 -8.14 -22.68 -0.85
N ASP A 184 -7.27 -23.56 -0.34
CA ASP A 184 -6.80 -23.45 1.03
C ASP A 184 -5.78 -22.32 1.14
N GLN A 185 -6.29 -21.09 1.23
CA GLN A 185 -5.44 -19.91 1.37
C GLN A 185 -4.59 -20.02 2.65
N PRO A 186 -3.25 -19.95 2.54
CA PRO A 186 -2.36 -20.03 3.69
C PRO A 186 -2.74 -19.03 4.79
N GLY A 187 -2.75 -19.51 6.04
CA GLY A 187 -3.19 -18.71 7.19
C GLY A 187 -2.43 -17.39 7.37
N TRP A 188 -1.13 -17.35 7.03
CA TRP A 188 -0.32 -16.14 7.11
C TRP A 188 -0.81 -15.04 6.15
N ILE A 189 -1.37 -15.41 4.98
CA ILE A 189 -1.94 -14.44 4.03
C ILE A 189 -3.23 -13.83 4.59
N ARG A 190 -4.07 -14.64 5.23
CA ARG A 190 -5.31 -14.17 5.88
C ARG A 190 -4.97 -13.18 7.00
N ILE A 191 -4.01 -13.52 7.85
CA ILE A 191 -3.53 -12.66 8.95
C ILE A 191 -2.97 -11.35 8.39
N LEU A 192 -2.07 -11.42 7.40
CA LEU A 192 -1.50 -10.25 6.73
C LEU A 192 -2.60 -9.33 6.18
N THR A 193 -3.58 -9.91 5.50
CA THR A 193 -4.67 -9.15 4.85
C THR A 193 -5.51 -8.39 5.86
N VAL A 194 -5.90 -9.03 6.97
CA VAL A 194 -6.69 -8.39 8.03
C VAL A 194 -5.89 -7.28 8.73
N ILE A 195 -4.63 -7.53 9.08
CA ILE A 195 -3.79 -6.52 9.74
C ILE A 195 -3.61 -5.30 8.83
N LEU A 196 -3.33 -5.50 7.54
CA LEU A 196 -3.12 -4.40 6.60
C LEU A 196 -4.41 -3.66 6.30
N LEU A 197 -5.56 -4.33 6.24
CA LEU A 197 -6.87 -3.65 6.17
C LEU A 197 -7.00 -2.64 7.31
N LEU A 198 -6.80 -3.07 8.56
CA LEU A 198 -6.91 -2.23 9.74
C LEU A 198 -5.91 -1.06 9.70
N LEU A 199 -4.67 -1.32 9.27
CA LEU A 199 -3.66 -0.27 9.15
C LEU A 199 -3.98 0.75 8.04
N PHE A 200 -4.52 0.33 6.89
CA PHE A 200 -5.00 1.25 5.85
C PHE A 200 -6.16 2.12 6.37
N PHE A 201 -7.09 1.54 7.13
CA PHE A 201 -8.14 2.31 7.80
C PHE A 201 -7.58 3.33 8.80
N ALA A 202 -6.49 2.98 9.52
CA ALA A 202 -5.85 3.89 10.45
C ALA A 202 -5.29 5.15 9.77
N PHE A 203 -4.81 5.06 8.52
CA PHE A 203 -4.46 6.27 7.74
C PHE A 203 -5.67 7.16 7.48
N GLY A 204 -6.82 6.57 7.13
CA GLY A 204 -8.07 7.31 6.95
C GLY A 204 -8.53 8.01 8.24
N ILE A 205 -8.42 7.33 9.37
CA ILE A 205 -8.74 7.89 10.69
C ILE A 205 -7.80 9.05 11.03
N ASN A 206 -6.48 8.89 10.83
CA ASN A 206 -5.51 9.95 11.06
C ASN A 206 -5.86 11.21 10.26
N GLN A 207 -6.20 11.03 8.97
CA GLN A 207 -6.58 12.13 8.09
C GLN A 207 -7.90 12.80 8.51
N TRP A 208 -8.89 12.01 8.89
CA TRP A 208 -10.18 12.51 9.35
C TRP A 208 -10.06 13.34 10.64
N LEU A 209 -9.22 12.90 11.58
CA LEU A 209 -8.89 13.67 12.79
C LEU A 209 -8.15 14.97 12.43
N GLY A 210 -7.20 14.91 11.48
CA GLY A 210 -6.47 16.09 10.98
C GLY A 210 -7.38 17.19 10.43
N PHE A 211 -8.42 16.83 9.67
CA PHE A 211 -9.40 17.79 9.14
C PHE A 211 -10.27 18.48 10.18
N ARG A 212 -10.40 17.86 11.36
CA ARG A 212 -11.20 18.36 12.49
C ARG A 212 -10.35 19.04 13.56
N ALA A 213 -9.02 18.97 13.44
CA ALA A 213 -8.10 19.54 14.41
C ALA A 213 -8.09 21.08 14.35
N THR A 214 -7.65 21.70 15.44
CA THR A 214 -7.37 23.13 15.50
C THR A 214 -6.33 23.49 14.45
N PRO A 215 -6.52 24.56 13.64
CA PRO A 215 -5.70 24.88 12.47
C PRO A 215 -4.31 25.46 12.81
N THR A 216 -3.53 24.75 13.62
CA THR A 216 -2.19 25.14 14.06
C THR A 216 -1.13 24.29 13.35
N VAL A 217 0.08 24.86 13.21
CA VAL A 217 1.24 24.11 12.70
C VAL A 217 1.56 22.92 13.61
N THR A 218 1.44 23.06 14.93
CA THR A 218 1.70 21.99 15.89
C THR A 218 0.75 20.80 15.71
N ALA A 219 -0.55 21.06 15.49
CA ALA A 219 -1.51 19.99 15.21
C ALA A 219 -1.16 19.25 13.92
N TYR A 220 -0.84 19.98 12.86
CA TYR A 220 -0.40 19.40 11.59
C TYR A 220 0.91 18.59 11.73
N VAL A 221 1.88 19.07 12.49
CA VAL A 221 3.12 18.34 12.80
C VAL A 221 2.84 17.02 13.54
N ASN A 222 1.83 16.97 14.39
CA ASN A 222 1.45 15.72 15.07
C ASN A 222 0.78 14.73 14.11
N GLU A 223 -0.07 15.22 13.21
CA GLU A 223 -0.63 14.43 12.10
C GLU A 223 0.48 13.85 11.21
N GLU A 224 1.51 14.65 10.86
CA GLU A 224 2.68 14.17 10.12
C GLU A 224 3.43 13.04 10.84
N ARG A 225 3.62 13.18 12.15
CA ARG A 225 4.30 12.14 12.95
C ARG A 225 3.52 10.83 12.93
N ALA A 226 2.20 10.91 13.04
CA ALA A 226 1.32 9.75 12.93
C ALA A 226 1.41 9.11 11.54
N TYR A 227 1.43 9.90 10.46
CA TYR A 227 1.65 9.40 9.11
C TYR A 227 2.98 8.67 8.93
N ILE A 228 4.07 9.25 9.44
CA ILE A 228 5.40 8.65 9.38
C ILE A 228 5.42 7.31 10.14
N ALA A 229 4.86 7.29 11.36
CA ALA A 229 4.79 6.08 12.18
C ALA A 229 3.93 4.98 11.53
N LEU A 230 2.75 5.34 11.01
CA LEU A 230 1.84 4.42 10.32
C LEU A 230 2.49 3.86 9.04
N SER A 231 3.16 4.71 8.25
CA SER A 231 3.89 4.30 7.04
C SER A 231 4.98 3.28 7.36
N LEU A 232 5.79 3.56 8.38
CA LEU A 232 6.84 2.66 8.83
C LEU A 232 6.27 1.32 9.31
N ALA A 233 5.29 1.36 10.21
CA ALA A 233 4.68 0.16 10.77
C ALA A 233 4.01 -0.71 9.69
N THR A 234 3.21 -0.10 8.81
CA THR A 234 2.44 -0.83 7.79
C THR A 234 3.36 -1.54 6.81
N LYS A 235 4.39 -0.85 6.31
CA LYS A 235 5.30 -1.43 5.33
C LYS A 235 6.24 -2.46 5.95
N ALA A 236 6.66 -2.24 7.20
CA ALA A 236 7.40 -3.25 7.97
C ALA A 236 6.57 -4.52 8.15
N VAL A 237 5.33 -4.38 8.62
CA VAL A 237 4.38 -5.49 8.83
C VAL A 237 4.15 -6.26 7.53
N PHE A 238 3.93 -5.58 6.41
CA PHE A 238 3.80 -6.23 5.11
C PHE A 238 5.07 -7.00 4.73
N ALA A 239 6.23 -6.34 4.74
CA ALA A 239 7.47 -6.94 4.27
C ALA A 239 7.91 -8.14 5.10
N TRP A 240 7.85 -8.04 6.43
CA TRP A 240 8.27 -9.12 7.31
C TRP A 240 7.29 -10.29 7.34
N GLN A 241 5.98 -10.06 7.17
CA GLN A 241 5.04 -11.16 6.99
C GLN A 241 5.20 -11.86 5.63
N VAL A 242 5.53 -11.13 4.57
CA VAL A 242 5.90 -11.74 3.28
C VAL A 242 7.15 -12.61 3.43
N VAL A 243 8.20 -12.11 4.07
CA VAL A 243 9.42 -12.90 4.34
C VAL A 243 9.10 -14.16 5.14
N ALA A 244 8.35 -14.02 6.25
CA ALA A 244 7.94 -15.17 7.05
C ALA A 244 7.12 -16.17 6.23
N GLY A 245 6.20 -15.68 5.40
CA GLY A 245 5.40 -16.51 4.49
C GLY A 245 6.25 -17.29 3.49
N ILE A 246 7.23 -16.65 2.85
CA ILE A 246 8.17 -17.29 1.92
C ILE A 246 8.96 -18.40 2.63
N LEU A 247 9.47 -18.12 3.83
CA LEU A 247 10.27 -19.09 4.60
C LEU A 247 9.43 -20.28 5.10
N ILE A 248 8.21 -20.04 5.60
CA ILE A 248 7.32 -21.10 6.10
C ILE A 248 6.87 -22.03 4.97
N THR A 249 6.47 -21.45 3.83
CA THR A 249 5.92 -22.23 2.70
C THR A 249 6.95 -23.17 2.07
N HIS A 250 8.25 -22.87 2.21
CA HIS A 250 9.33 -23.64 1.57
C HIS A 250 10.20 -24.42 2.58
N GLY A 251 10.14 -24.08 3.87
CA GLY A 251 10.74 -24.89 4.93
C GLY A 251 9.94 -26.15 5.28
N ALA A 252 8.66 -26.23 4.88
CA ALA A 252 7.82 -27.41 5.07
C ALA A 252 8.06 -28.51 4.02
N THR A 253 8.89 -28.26 3.01
CA THR A 253 9.20 -29.18 1.91
C THR A 253 10.61 -29.79 1.96
N SER A 254 11.33 -29.57 3.06
CA SER A 254 12.65 -30.16 3.37
C SER A 254 12.57 -31.06 4.60
#